data_AF-A0A7J5PPZ6-F1
#
_entry.id   AF-A0A7J5PPZ6-F1
#
_cell.length_a   1.000
_cell.length_b   1.000
_cell.length_c   1.000
_cell.angle_alpha   90.00
_cell.angle_beta   90.00
_cell.angle_gamma   90.00
#
_symmetry.space_group_name_H-M   'P 1'
#
loop_
_entity.id
_entity.type
_entity.pdbx_description
1 polymer ?
#
loop_
_entity_poly.entity_id
_entity_poly.type
_entity_poly.pdbx_seq_one_letter_code
_entity_poly.pdbx_strand_id
1 'polypeptide(L)' 'MVQRLYKDKTAGMILDDRHEVLSIYNSQCARCKHFMEDDYYCSAYPDGIPDRLLEGSDTHDVIQPDQVGNTLYEPEN' A
#
# COMPACT_ATOMS: atom_id res chain seq x y z
N MET A 1 -14.46 1.24 6.80
CA MET A 1 -13.91 -0.03 6.29
C MET A 1 -14.26 -0.06 4.83
N VAL A 2 -13.29 0.25 3.99
CA VAL A 2 -13.46 0.24 2.53
C VAL A 2 -13.10 -1.18 2.04
N GLN A 3 -13.67 -1.55 0.91
CA GLN A 3 -13.87 -2.92 0.49
C GLN A 3 -12.78 -3.31 -0.51
N ARG A 4 -11.96 -4.31 -0.15
CA ARG A 4 -10.93 -4.92 -1.01
C ARG A 4 -11.57 -5.46 -2.29
N LEU A 5 -11.57 -4.68 -3.36
CA LEU A 5 -12.34 -4.92 -4.59
C LEU A 5 -11.99 -6.26 -5.27
N TYR A 6 -10.75 -6.74 -5.15
CA TYR A 6 -10.32 -8.05 -5.66
C TYR A 6 -10.85 -9.24 -4.83
N LYS A 7 -11.30 -9.01 -3.59
CA LYS A 7 -12.01 -10.03 -2.78
C LYS A 7 -13.50 -10.08 -3.12
N ASP A 8 -14.01 -9.14 -3.90
CA ASP A 8 -15.40 -9.13 -4.33
C ASP A 8 -15.58 -10.04 -5.55
N LYS A 9 -16.18 -11.22 -5.33
CA LYS A 9 -16.35 -12.31 -6.31
C LYS A 9 -17.17 -11.92 -7.56
N THR A 10 -17.68 -10.70 -7.64
CA THR A 10 -18.62 -10.23 -8.67
C THR A 10 -18.01 -9.27 -9.69
N ALA A 11 -16.88 -8.63 -9.39
CA ALA A 11 -16.07 -7.94 -10.39
C ALA A 11 -15.13 -8.97 -11.03
N GLY A 12 -15.02 -8.98 -12.37
CA GLY A 12 -14.14 -9.92 -13.08
C GLY A 12 -12.76 -10.01 -12.42
N MET A 13 -12.16 -11.21 -12.37
CA MET A 13 -10.91 -11.52 -11.64
C MET A 13 -9.86 -10.40 -11.75
N ILE A 14 -9.84 -9.49 -10.77
CA ILE A 14 -8.74 -8.56 -10.58
C ILE A 14 -7.67 -9.36 -9.83
N LEU A 15 -6.58 -9.68 -10.51
CA LEU A 15 -5.42 -10.29 -9.87
C LEU A 15 -4.75 -9.24 -8.99
N ASP A 16 -4.41 -9.63 -7.78
CA ASP A 16 -3.63 -8.78 -6.88
C ASP A 16 -2.14 -8.94 -7.19
N ASP A 17 -1.60 -8.04 -8.02
CA ASP A 17 -0.23 -8.03 -8.52
C ASP A 17 0.72 -7.14 -7.71
N ARG A 18 0.25 -6.56 -6.59
CA ARG A 18 1.05 -5.66 -5.75
C ARG A 18 2.32 -6.29 -5.19
N HIS A 19 2.37 -7.61 -5.10
CA HIS A 19 3.59 -8.36 -4.77
C HIS A 19 4.68 -8.29 -5.85
N GLU A 20 4.30 -8.16 -7.12
CA GLU A 20 5.22 -7.95 -8.24
C GLU A 20 5.68 -6.49 -8.35
N VAL A 21 4.88 -5.56 -7.81
CA VAL A 21 5.18 -4.11 -7.84
C VAL A 21 6.13 -3.69 -6.72
N LEU A 22 6.08 -4.36 -5.55
CA LEU A 22 6.90 -3.97 -4.39
C LEU A 22 8.40 -4.00 -4.72
N SER A 23 9.01 -2.81 -4.76
CA SER A 23 10.45 -2.65 -4.84
C SER A 23 11.07 -2.63 -3.44
N ILE A 24 11.60 -3.77 -3.01
CA ILE A 24 12.23 -3.95 -1.68
C ILE A 24 13.31 -2.90 -1.39
N TYR A 25 14.03 -2.45 -2.42
CA TYR A 25 15.17 -1.54 -2.26
C TYR A 25 14.79 -0.06 -2.37
N ASN A 26 13.74 0.28 -3.12
CA ASN A 26 13.37 1.66 -3.40
C ASN A 26 12.15 2.12 -2.60
N SER A 27 11.21 1.23 -2.30
CA SER A 27 9.99 1.57 -1.59
C SER A 27 10.23 1.87 -0.13
N GLN A 28 9.68 2.99 0.35
CA GLN A 28 9.58 3.25 1.78
C GLN A 28 8.68 2.23 2.49
N CYS A 29 7.67 1.67 1.82
CA CYS A 29 6.76 0.69 2.40
C CYS A 29 7.49 -0.57 2.86
N ALA A 30 8.48 -1.05 2.10
CA ALA A 30 9.31 -2.21 2.47
C ALA A 30 10.11 -2.04 3.77
N ARG A 31 10.23 -0.80 4.28
CA ARG A 31 10.97 -0.47 5.50
C ARG A 31 10.10 0.27 6.53
N CYS A 32 8.78 0.27 6.33
CA CYS A 32 7.85 1.03 7.14
C CYS A 32 7.25 0.13 8.21
N LYS A 33 7.23 0.58 9.47
CA LYS A 33 6.62 -0.15 10.59
C LYS A 33 5.11 -0.40 10.43
N HIS A 34 4.46 0.35 9.54
CA HIS A 34 3.02 0.27 9.28
C HIS A 34 2.68 -0.68 8.13
N PHE A 35 3.68 -1.18 7.42
CA PHE A 35 3.49 -2.04 6.26
C PHE A 35 3.04 -3.44 6.69
N MET A 36 1.94 -3.89 6.09
CA MET A 36 1.44 -5.24 6.25
C MET A 36 1.68 -5.98 4.93
N GLU A 37 2.58 -6.96 4.97
CA GLU A 37 2.90 -7.80 3.80
C GLU A 37 1.70 -8.62 3.32
N ASP A 38 0.83 -9.03 4.25
CA ASP A 38 -0.44 -9.67 3.92
C ASP A 38 -1.31 -8.65 3.17
N ASP A 39 -1.62 -8.91 1.90
CA ASP A 39 -2.40 -8.02 1.03
C ASP A 39 -1.79 -6.60 0.77
N TYR A 40 -0.51 -6.34 1.07
CA TYR A 40 0.21 -5.10 0.74
C TYR A 40 -0.57 -3.81 1.10
N TYR A 41 -0.91 -3.65 2.39
CA TYR A 41 -1.73 -2.54 2.89
C TYR A 41 -1.13 -1.87 4.14
N CYS A 42 -1.70 -0.73 4.52
CA CYS A 42 -1.44 -0.09 5.82
C CYS A 42 -2.66 0.73 6.26
N SER A 43 -2.62 1.37 7.44
CA SER A 43 -3.75 2.19 7.91
C SER A 43 -4.06 3.39 7.01
N ALA A 44 -3.06 3.92 6.28
CA ALA A 44 -3.26 5.00 5.31
C ALA A 44 -3.93 4.51 4.02
N TYR A 45 -3.69 3.25 3.64
CA TYR A 45 -4.22 2.63 2.43
C TYR A 45 -4.83 1.27 2.78
N PRO A 46 -6.01 1.24 3.44
CA PRO A 46 -6.62 0.01 3.93
C PRO A 46 -7.08 -0.94 2.81
N ASP A 47 -7.28 -0.40 1.60
CA ASP A 47 -7.67 -1.17 0.41
C ASP A 47 -6.48 -1.60 -0.44
N GLY A 48 -5.28 -1.17 -0.07
CA GLY A 48 -4.05 -1.47 -0.79
C GLY A 48 -3.20 -0.26 -1.09
N ILE A 49 -1.89 -0.40 -0.88
CA ILE A 49 -0.93 0.66 -1.15
C ILE A 49 -0.84 0.88 -2.67
N PRO A 50 -0.92 2.13 -3.15
CA PRO A 50 -0.74 2.46 -4.56
C PRO A 50 0.62 2.05 -5.11
N ASP A 51 0.65 1.64 -6.38
CA ASP A 51 1.85 1.22 -7.09
C ASP A 51 3.00 2.22 -6.99
N ARG A 52 2.71 3.53 -7.11
CA ARG A 52 3.73 4.60 -7.00
C ARG A 52 4.53 4.56 -5.69
N LEU A 53 3.90 4.13 -4.59
CA LEU A 53 4.55 3.98 -3.30
C LEU A 53 5.23 2.61 -3.18
N LEU A 54 4.61 1.55 -3.72
CA LEU A 54 5.19 0.19 -3.73
C LEU A 54 6.42 0.07 -4.64
N GLU A 55 6.44 0.72 -5.80
CA GLU A 55 7.57 0.73 -6.72
C GLU A 55 8.71 1.66 -6.25
N GLY A 56 8.38 2.60 -5.36
CA GLY A 56 9.30 3.61 -4.81
C GLY A 56 9.52 4.82 -5.74
N SER A 57 8.57 5.13 -6.62
CA SER A 57 8.61 6.36 -7.43
C SER A 57 8.17 7.60 -6.66
N ASP A 58 7.39 7.41 -5.58
CA ASP A 58 6.92 8.44 -4.67
C ASP A 58 7.26 8.07 -3.22
N THR A 59 7.29 9.09 -2.35
CA THR A 59 7.52 8.91 -0.90
C THR A 59 6.25 9.19 -0.10
N HIS A 60 6.18 8.65 1.11
CA HIS A 60 5.05 8.84 2.02
C HIS A 60 5.42 9.73 3.21
N ASP A 61 6.14 10.82 2.93
CA ASP A 61 6.58 11.80 3.94
C ASP A 61 5.52 12.88 4.22
N VAL A 62 4.47 12.95 3.39
CA VAL A 62 3.37 13.92 3.48
C VAL A 62 2.01 13.25 3.31
N ILE A 63 0.96 13.87 3.84
CA ILE A 63 -0.42 13.38 3.71
C ILE A 63 -0.84 13.49 2.24
N GLN A 64 -1.19 12.35 1.65
CA GLN A 64 -1.62 12.28 0.26
C GLN A 64 -3.15 12.50 0.14
N PRO A 65 -3.66 13.07 -0.97
CA PRO A 65 -5.09 13.33 -1.15
C PRO A 65 -5.97 12.08 -1.16
N ASP A 66 -5.39 10.93 -1.54
CA ASP A 66 -6.05 9.63 -1.68
C ASP A 66 -5.85 8.70 -0.47
N GLN A 67 -5.15 9.16 0.58
CA GLN A 67 -4.96 8.37 1.79
C GLN A 67 -6.11 8.53 2.79
N VAL A 68 -6.24 7.55 3.70
CA VAL A 68 -7.12 7.60 4.86
C VAL A 68 -6.35 8.04 6.10
N GLY A 69 -6.89 9.01 6.84
CA GLY A 69 -6.26 9.49 8.08
C GLY A 69 -4.93 10.21 7.83
N ASN A 70 -4.04 10.16 8.81
CA ASN A 70 -2.81 10.96 8.85
C ASN A 70 -1.54 10.14 9.09
N THR A 71 -1.60 8.81 8.92
CA THR A 71 -0.43 7.95 9.00
C THR A 71 0.54 8.28 7.87
N LEU A 72 1.82 8.41 8.22
CA LEU A 72 2.93 8.68 7.31
C LEU A 72 3.99 7.58 7.45
N TYR A 73 5.00 7.61 6.60
CA TYR A 73 6.16 6.75 6.71
C TYR A 73 6.80 6.86 8.10
N GLU A 74 7.05 5.70 8.72
CA GLU A 74 7.88 5.59 9.91
C GLU A 74 8.75 4.33 9.81
N PRO A 75 10.08 4.45 9.92
CA PRO A 75 10.99 3.33 9.72
C PRO A 75 10.77 2.22 10.77
N GLU A 76 10.91 0.97 10.35
CA GLU A 76 11.07 -0.17 11.25
C GLU A 76 12.48 -0.07 11.89
N ASN A 77 12.53 0.11 13.22
CA ASN A 77 13.77 0.32 13.98
C ASN A 77 14.72 -0.87 13.94
#